data_AF-A0AAW0E5E4-F1
#
_entry.id   AF-A0AAW0E5E4-F1
#
_cell.length_a   1.000
_cell.length_b   1.000
_cell.length_c   1.000
_cell.angle_alpha   90.00
_cell.angle_beta   90.00
_cell.angle_gamma   90.00
#
_symmetry.space_group_name_H-M   'P 1'
#
loop_
_entity.id
_entity.type
_entity.pdbx_description
1 polymer ?
#
loop_
_entity_poly.entity_id
_entity_poly.type
_entity_poly.pdbx_seq_one_letter_code
_entity_poly.pdbx_strand_id
1 'polypeptide(L)'
;MFDLHSLAAFNADGAALPLAALAGARRRGPLECQKDVNKRDFAGVTPVYESFIAVLRKNLVRVTELSVANSLPGLNTRYKQELVGLKLQYANAWIQYMRFSRRSQGRMSGLVVFVKACEDEFVGWDVYEAAALLEYRTNVEDGGRVAIQTFEAGMEASFRRINLQQNARELFERVIATFSPEEAKPIWDCWSESLYEYDTLEAVLQTESRIAEIYPNDPPLKRFGRRHVYRGTDPIADHDLGFTHVKAQAANCKAFSE
;
A
#
# COMPACT_ATOMS: atom_id res chain seq x y z
N MET A 1 -11.20 -21.55 -4.08
CA MET A 1 -10.94 -22.66 -5.00
C MET A 1 -11.22 -22.14 -6.41
N PHE A 2 -10.17 -21.74 -7.13
CA PHE A 2 -10.32 -21.19 -8.49
C PHE A 2 -10.54 -22.36 -9.45
N ASP A 3 -11.70 -22.42 -10.10
CA ASP A 3 -11.99 -23.41 -11.13
C ASP A 3 -11.43 -22.96 -12.48
N LEU A 4 -10.45 -23.72 -12.99
CA LEU A 4 -9.75 -23.48 -14.25
C LEU A 4 -10.56 -23.93 -15.49
N HIS A 5 -11.77 -24.48 -15.33
CA HIS A 5 -12.59 -25.01 -16.45
C HIS A 5 -13.70 -24.09 -16.96
N SER A 6 -13.88 -22.87 -16.43
CA SER A 6 -14.92 -21.92 -16.91
C SER A 6 -14.45 -20.98 -18.03
N LEU A 7 -13.60 -21.47 -18.93
CA LEU A 7 -13.14 -20.74 -20.13
C LEU A 7 -13.86 -21.27 -21.38
N ALA A 8 -15.15 -20.99 -21.49
CA ALA A 8 -15.84 -21.04 -22.78
C ALA A 8 -15.99 -19.60 -23.29
N ALA A 9 -15.49 -19.33 -24.50
CA ALA A 9 -15.61 -18.03 -25.15
C ALA A 9 -17.03 -17.84 -25.69
N PHE A 10 -17.69 -16.79 -25.24
CA PHE A 10 -18.92 -16.24 -25.83
C PHE A 10 -18.75 -14.73 -25.98
N ASN A 11 -19.26 -14.16 -27.07
CA ASN A 11 -19.42 -12.70 -27.17
C ASN A 11 -20.49 -12.22 -26.18
N ALA A 12 -20.57 -10.92 -25.93
CA ALA A 12 -21.52 -10.33 -24.97
C ALA A 12 -23.01 -10.70 -25.21
N ASP A 13 -23.36 -11.16 -26.42
CA ASP A 13 -24.71 -11.66 -26.79
C ASP A 13 -24.76 -13.16 -27.15
N GLY A 14 -23.72 -13.95 -26.87
CA GLY A 14 -23.77 -15.42 -27.01
C GLY A 14 -23.59 -16.02 -28.41
N ALA A 15 -23.20 -15.26 -29.44
CA ALA A 15 -22.98 -15.78 -30.81
C ALA A 15 -21.50 -15.75 -31.25
N ALA A 16 -21.08 -16.73 -32.07
CA ALA A 16 -19.73 -16.82 -32.67
C ALA A 16 -19.58 -15.89 -33.88
N LEU A 17 -18.44 -15.17 -34.00
CA LEU A 17 -18.17 -14.24 -35.11
C LEU A 17 -16.96 -14.66 -35.99
N PRO A 18 -17.00 -14.43 -37.32
CA PRO A 18 -16.08 -15.02 -38.29
C PRO A 18 -14.78 -14.22 -38.52
N LEU A 19 -13.74 -14.96 -38.89
CA LEU A 19 -12.30 -14.65 -38.86
C LEU A 19 -11.76 -13.60 -39.86
N ALA A 20 -12.59 -12.83 -40.58
CA ALA A 20 -12.15 -12.18 -41.83
C ALA A 20 -11.98 -10.64 -41.82
N ALA A 21 -12.24 -9.91 -40.72
CA ALA A 21 -12.47 -8.45 -40.81
C ALA A 21 -11.43 -7.51 -40.15
N LEU A 22 -10.22 -7.95 -39.79
CA LEU A 22 -9.19 -7.06 -39.19
C LEU A 22 -7.78 -7.26 -39.74
N ALA A 23 -7.66 -7.49 -41.05
CA ALA A 23 -6.40 -7.37 -41.77
C ALA A 23 -6.17 -5.90 -42.17
N GLY A 24 -5.48 -5.11 -41.34
CA GLY A 24 -5.31 -3.68 -41.66
C GLY A 24 -4.39 -2.80 -40.82
N ALA A 25 -3.36 -3.31 -40.13
CA ALA A 25 -2.29 -2.44 -39.61
C ALA A 25 -0.98 -3.22 -39.36
N ARG A 26 0.08 -2.82 -40.09
CA ARG A 26 1.51 -3.18 -39.95
C ARG A 26 1.82 -4.57 -39.36
N ARG A 27 2.04 -5.52 -40.27
CA ARG A 27 2.81 -6.76 -40.03
C ARG A 27 4.19 -6.40 -39.45
N ARG A 28 4.35 -6.42 -38.12
CA ARG A 28 5.55 -7.08 -37.57
C ARG A 28 5.29 -8.55 -37.83
N GLY A 29 6.11 -9.17 -38.68
CA GLY A 29 6.00 -10.61 -38.95
C GLY A 29 5.95 -11.39 -37.65
N PRO A 30 5.44 -12.64 -37.66
CA PRO A 30 5.53 -13.47 -36.47
C PRO A 30 7.00 -13.46 -36.05
N LEU A 31 7.29 -12.95 -34.86
CA LEU A 31 8.49 -13.40 -34.18
C LEU A 31 8.18 -14.87 -33.90
N GLU A 32 8.50 -15.69 -34.89
CA GLU A 32 8.74 -17.11 -34.72
C GLU A 32 9.83 -17.15 -33.66
N CYS A 33 9.38 -17.22 -32.40
CA CYS A 33 10.24 -17.27 -31.24
C CYS A 33 10.89 -18.64 -31.30
N GLN A 34 11.98 -18.69 -32.07
CA GLN A 34 13.11 -19.58 -31.98
C GLN A 34 12.76 -20.90 -31.31
N LYS A 35 12.34 -21.86 -32.14
CA LYS A 35 12.49 -23.28 -31.82
C LYS A 35 13.95 -23.47 -31.38
N ASP A 36 14.12 -24.06 -30.21
CA ASP A 36 15.39 -24.48 -29.61
C ASP A 36 16.28 -23.38 -28.99
N VAL A 37 15.73 -22.56 -28.09
CA VAL A 37 16.57 -22.00 -27.02
C VAL A 37 16.82 -23.12 -26.01
N ASN A 38 18.01 -23.70 -26.10
CA ASN A 38 18.62 -24.60 -25.11
C ASN A 38 18.17 -24.17 -23.70
N LYS A 39 17.24 -24.93 -23.09
CA LYS A 39 16.73 -24.68 -21.73
C LYS A 39 17.90 -24.89 -20.78
N ARG A 40 18.76 -23.88 -20.62
CA ARG A 40 19.77 -23.87 -19.57
C ARG A 40 19.03 -24.14 -18.27
N ASP A 41 19.54 -25.08 -17.49
CA ASP A 41 18.91 -25.43 -16.24
C ASP A 41 19.09 -24.25 -15.27
N PHE A 42 18.04 -23.45 -15.13
CA PHE A 42 18.04 -22.30 -14.23
C PHE A 42 17.49 -22.67 -12.84
N ALA A 43 17.41 -23.95 -12.51
CA ALA A 43 16.95 -24.42 -11.21
C ALA A 43 17.68 -23.76 -10.03
N GLY A 44 18.96 -23.39 -10.20
CA GLY A 44 19.74 -22.69 -9.18
C GLY A 44 19.38 -21.21 -8.96
N VAL A 45 18.63 -20.57 -9.86
CA VAL A 45 18.29 -19.13 -9.78
C VAL A 45 17.01 -18.90 -8.97
N THR A 46 16.04 -19.80 -9.06
CA THR A 46 14.82 -19.77 -8.25
C THR A 46 15.09 -19.64 -6.73
N PRO A 47 15.94 -20.48 -6.10
CA PRO A 47 16.21 -20.36 -4.66
C PRO A 47 16.93 -19.06 -4.30
N VAL A 48 17.65 -18.44 -5.24
CA VAL A 48 18.27 -17.12 -5.02
C VAL A 48 17.20 -16.04 -4.90
N TYR A 49 16.18 -16.04 -5.78
CA TYR A 49 15.05 -15.13 -5.65
C TYR A 49 14.25 -15.39 -4.37
N GLU A 50 13.98 -16.64 -4.03
CA GLU A 50 13.21 -16.99 -2.84
C GLU A 50 13.94 -16.60 -1.55
N SER A 51 15.25 -16.85 -1.45
CA SER A 51 16.06 -16.40 -0.32
C SER A 51 16.14 -14.88 -0.22
N PHE A 52 16.29 -14.18 -1.35
CA PHE A 52 16.30 -12.72 -1.38
C PHE A 52 14.97 -12.11 -0.91
N ILE A 53 13.85 -12.62 -1.42
CA ILE A 53 12.50 -12.23 -0.99
C ILE A 53 12.31 -12.51 0.51
N ALA A 54 12.75 -13.66 1.01
CA ALA A 54 12.66 -13.99 2.43
C ALA A 54 13.47 -13.02 3.33
N VAL A 55 14.66 -12.59 2.89
CA VAL A 55 15.45 -11.58 3.60
C VAL A 55 14.74 -10.23 3.63
N LEU A 56 14.22 -9.78 2.48
CA LEU A 56 13.48 -8.51 2.42
C LEU A 56 12.20 -8.55 3.28
N ARG A 57 11.49 -9.68 3.30
CA ARG A 57 10.32 -9.86 4.16
C ARG A 57 10.67 -9.77 5.63
N LYS A 58 11.77 -10.39 6.07
CA LYS A 58 12.25 -10.25 7.46
C LYS A 58 12.56 -8.81 7.83
N ASN A 59 13.18 -8.05 6.91
CA ASN A 59 13.46 -6.64 7.14
C ASN A 59 12.17 -5.81 7.23
N LEU A 60 11.19 -6.08 6.37
CA LEU A 60 9.87 -5.42 6.41
C LEU A 60 9.16 -5.66 7.74
N VAL A 61 9.10 -6.91 8.20
CA VAL A 61 8.50 -7.24 9.51
C VAL A 61 9.20 -6.48 10.63
N ARG A 62 10.54 -6.55 10.67
CA ARG A 62 11.35 -5.86 11.69
C ARG A 62 11.09 -4.35 11.71
N VAL A 63 11.13 -3.67 10.57
CA VAL A 63 10.93 -2.21 10.54
C VAL A 63 9.47 -1.86 10.86
N THR A 64 8.52 -2.72 10.51
CA THR A 64 7.11 -2.52 10.87
C THR A 64 6.93 -2.60 12.40
N GLU A 65 7.51 -3.60 13.04
CA GLU A 65 7.51 -3.74 14.51
C GLU A 65 8.18 -2.54 15.19
N LEU A 66 9.33 -2.09 14.68
CA LEU A 66 10.03 -0.91 15.21
C LEU A 66 9.23 0.38 15.03
N SER A 67 8.52 0.52 13.90
CA SER A 67 7.64 1.67 13.65
C SER A 67 6.45 1.69 14.61
N VAL A 68 5.92 0.52 15.00
CA VAL A 68 4.82 0.41 15.95
C VAL A 68 5.30 0.67 17.37
N ALA A 69 6.48 0.15 17.75
CA ALA A 69 7.04 0.31 19.08
C ALA A 69 7.49 1.75 19.41
N ASN A 70 7.87 2.55 18.40
CA ASN A 70 8.38 3.90 18.58
C ASN A 70 7.35 4.96 18.13
N SER A 71 6.62 5.53 19.08
CA SER A 71 5.62 6.59 18.85
C SER A 71 6.20 8.02 18.81
N LEU A 72 7.51 8.19 18.98
CA LEU A 72 8.16 9.50 18.90
C LEU A 72 8.06 10.10 17.48
N PRO A 73 7.59 11.36 17.29
CA PRO A 73 7.25 11.92 15.98
C PRO A 73 8.39 11.90 14.94
N GLY A 74 9.63 12.20 15.36
CA GLY A 74 10.80 12.24 14.48
C GLY A 74 11.28 10.85 14.03
N LEU A 75 11.25 9.87 14.95
CA LEU A 75 11.60 8.48 14.64
C LEU A 75 10.52 7.81 13.77
N ASN A 76 9.25 8.09 14.06
CA ASN A 76 8.11 7.57 13.32
C ASN A 76 8.16 8.00 11.84
N THR A 77 8.51 9.27 11.56
CA THR A 77 8.69 9.77 10.19
C THR A 77 9.82 9.04 9.45
N ARG A 78 10.96 8.80 10.11
CA ARG A 78 12.09 8.07 9.53
C ARG A 78 11.72 6.62 9.20
N TYR A 79 11.09 5.91 10.14
CA TYR A 79 10.66 4.53 9.91
C TYR A 79 9.59 4.44 8.80
N LYS A 80 8.67 5.40 8.72
CA LYS A 80 7.70 5.48 7.62
C LYS A 80 8.38 5.60 6.25
N GLN A 81 9.38 6.47 6.12
CA GLN A 81 10.14 6.62 4.88
C GLN A 81 10.92 5.35 4.53
N GLU A 82 11.55 4.72 5.52
CA GLU A 82 12.28 3.45 5.35
C GLU A 82 11.34 2.33 4.91
N LEU A 83 10.14 2.23 5.51
CA LEU A 83 9.11 1.27 5.14
C LEU A 83 8.66 1.43 3.69
N VAL A 84 8.47 2.67 3.22
CA VAL A 84 8.12 2.93 1.81
C VAL A 84 9.22 2.42 0.89
N GLY A 85 10.49 2.72 1.19
CA GLY A 85 11.64 2.25 0.41
C GLY A 85 11.75 0.73 0.39
N LEU A 86 11.59 0.06 1.53
CA LEU A 86 11.65 -1.40 1.63
C LEU A 86 10.49 -2.08 0.90
N LYS A 87 9.27 -1.53 0.97
CA LYS A 87 8.12 -2.05 0.21
C LYS A 87 8.36 -1.98 -1.29
N LEU A 88 8.94 -0.90 -1.79
CA LEU A 88 9.29 -0.77 -3.20
C LEU A 88 10.36 -1.78 -3.63
N GLN A 89 11.39 -1.99 -2.81
CA GLN A 89 12.41 -3.02 -3.06
C GLN A 89 11.80 -4.42 -3.08
N TYR A 90 10.89 -4.70 -2.16
CA TYR A 90 10.17 -5.96 -2.07
C TYR A 90 9.30 -6.23 -3.30
N ALA A 91 8.49 -5.26 -3.71
CA ALA A 91 7.69 -5.34 -4.93
C ALA A 91 8.58 -5.56 -6.17
N ASN A 92 9.70 -4.84 -6.29
CA ASN A 92 10.63 -5.01 -7.40
C ASN A 92 11.21 -6.43 -7.45
N ALA A 93 11.58 -7.02 -6.30
CA ALA A 93 12.08 -8.39 -6.24
C ALA A 93 11.07 -9.39 -6.84
N TRP A 94 9.79 -9.29 -6.46
CA TRP A 94 8.71 -10.09 -7.04
C TRP A 94 8.52 -9.87 -8.54
N ILE A 95 8.54 -8.62 -8.99
CA ILE A 95 8.42 -8.27 -10.42
C ILE A 95 9.56 -8.89 -11.24
N GLN A 96 10.80 -8.81 -10.75
CA GLN A 96 11.93 -9.42 -11.44
C GLN A 96 11.84 -10.95 -11.43
N TYR A 97 11.40 -11.56 -10.34
CA TYR A 97 11.23 -13.01 -10.26
C TYR A 97 10.15 -13.50 -11.23
N MET A 98 9.01 -12.82 -11.31
CA MET A 98 7.94 -13.10 -12.28
C MET A 98 8.46 -13.00 -13.73
N ARG A 99 9.16 -11.91 -14.07
CA ARG A 99 9.71 -11.69 -15.41
C ARG A 99 10.78 -12.71 -15.77
N PHE A 100 11.66 -13.06 -14.82
CA PHE A 100 12.68 -14.08 -14.98
C PHE A 100 12.05 -15.45 -15.25
N SER A 101 11.08 -15.85 -14.44
CA SER A 101 10.39 -17.14 -14.59
C SER A 101 9.73 -17.23 -15.96
N ARG A 102 9.01 -16.17 -16.37
CA ARG A 102 8.44 -16.09 -17.72
C ARG A 102 9.47 -16.26 -18.83
N ARG A 103 10.61 -15.56 -18.76
CA ARG A 103 11.66 -15.60 -19.79
C ARG A 103 12.37 -16.95 -19.87
N SER A 104 12.50 -17.65 -18.75
CA SER A 104 13.28 -18.90 -18.67
C SER A 104 12.41 -20.15 -18.82
N GLN A 105 11.20 -20.14 -18.28
CA GLN A 105 10.32 -21.31 -18.12
C GLN A 105 8.94 -21.12 -18.79
N GLY A 106 8.68 -19.96 -19.39
CA GLY A 106 7.46 -19.67 -20.16
C GLY A 106 6.34 -19.03 -19.34
N ARG A 107 5.26 -18.63 -20.02
CA ARG A 107 4.15 -17.82 -19.45
C ARG A 107 3.60 -18.35 -18.12
N MET A 108 3.28 -19.64 -18.06
CA MET A 108 2.65 -20.25 -16.89
C MET A 108 3.52 -20.17 -15.63
N SER A 109 4.84 -20.31 -15.76
CA SER A 109 5.77 -20.19 -14.62
C SER A 109 5.75 -18.78 -14.00
N GLY A 110 5.66 -17.74 -14.84
CA GLY A 110 5.53 -16.36 -14.38
C GLY A 110 4.22 -16.13 -13.62
N LEU A 111 3.13 -16.74 -14.08
CA LEU A 111 1.83 -16.67 -13.40
C LEU A 111 1.86 -17.38 -12.03
N VAL A 112 2.55 -18.52 -11.91
CA VAL A 112 2.73 -19.20 -10.61
C VAL A 112 3.45 -18.28 -9.62
N VAL A 113 4.50 -17.58 -10.06
CA VAL A 113 5.20 -16.61 -9.21
C VAL A 113 4.30 -15.42 -8.85
N PHE A 114 3.50 -14.94 -9.79
CA PHE A 114 2.54 -13.85 -9.53
C PHE A 114 1.51 -14.26 -8.47
N VAL A 115 0.90 -15.43 -8.58
CA VAL A 115 -0.05 -15.94 -7.58
C VAL A 115 0.60 -16.05 -6.21
N LYS A 116 1.84 -16.57 -6.13
CA LYS A 116 2.61 -16.59 -4.87
C LYS A 116 2.83 -15.18 -4.28
N ALA A 117 3.04 -14.17 -5.13
CA ALA A 117 3.18 -12.79 -4.67
C ALA A 117 1.86 -12.24 -4.11
N CYS A 118 0.72 -12.55 -4.75
CA CYS A 118 -0.60 -12.10 -4.31
C CYS A 118 -1.03 -12.66 -2.94
N GLU A 119 -0.44 -13.76 -2.49
CA GLU A 119 -0.69 -14.34 -1.16
C GLU A 119 0.05 -13.58 -0.03
N ASP A 120 1.00 -12.71 -0.35
CA ASP A 120 1.81 -12.00 0.64
C ASP A 120 1.22 -10.63 1.02
N GLU A 121 1.10 -10.38 2.32
CA GLU A 121 0.53 -9.16 2.90
C GLU A 121 1.28 -7.87 2.51
N PHE A 122 2.60 -7.97 2.31
CA PHE A 122 3.43 -6.80 2.03
C PHE A 122 3.42 -6.40 0.56
N VAL A 123 2.83 -7.22 -0.32
CA VAL A 123 2.75 -6.91 -1.74
C VAL A 123 1.78 -5.75 -1.98
N GLY A 124 2.28 -4.75 -2.71
CA GLY A 124 1.54 -3.57 -3.13
C GLY A 124 0.91 -3.73 -4.51
N TRP A 125 0.14 -2.73 -4.92
CA TRP A 125 -0.52 -2.67 -6.22
C TRP A 125 0.50 -2.67 -7.39
N ASP A 126 1.76 -2.27 -7.16
CA ASP A 126 2.81 -2.20 -8.17
C ASP A 126 3.08 -3.56 -8.85
N VAL A 127 2.93 -4.67 -8.10
CA VAL A 127 3.11 -6.03 -8.65
C VAL A 127 1.96 -6.40 -9.58
N TYR A 128 0.73 -5.99 -9.26
CA TYR A 128 -0.46 -6.18 -10.11
C TYR A 128 -0.35 -5.35 -11.39
N GLU A 129 0.09 -4.09 -11.29
CA GLU A 129 0.35 -3.25 -12.47
C GLU A 129 1.39 -3.90 -13.38
N ALA A 130 2.52 -4.34 -12.83
CA ALA A 130 3.58 -4.95 -13.61
C ALA A 130 3.13 -6.27 -14.28
N ALA A 131 2.30 -7.07 -13.62
CA ALA A 131 1.72 -8.29 -14.18
C ALA A 131 0.71 -8.00 -15.29
N ALA A 132 -0.19 -7.04 -15.07
CA ALA A 132 -1.19 -6.61 -16.05
C ALA A 132 -0.52 -6.07 -17.33
N LEU A 133 0.49 -5.20 -17.18
CA LEU A 133 1.25 -4.67 -18.32
C LEU A 133 2.06 -5.74 -19.06
N LEU A 134 2.47 -6.80 -18.37
CA LEU A 134 3.17 -7.92 -18.98
C LEU A 134 2.21 -8.75 -19.84
N GLU A 135 1.01 -9.04 -19.34
CA GLU A 135 -0.03 -9.75 -20.06
C GLU A 135 -0.56 -8.93 -21.24
N TYR A 136 -0.82 -7.63 -21.04
CA TYR A 136 -1.28 -6.72 -22.10
C TYR A 136 -0.33 -6.69 -23.30
N ARG A 137 0.98 -6.62 -23.04
CA ARG A 137 1.99 -6.49 -24.10
C ARG A 137 2.37 -7.80 -24.77
N THR A 138 2.22 -8.91 -24.06
CA THR A 138 2.77 -10.21 -24.52
C THR A 138 1.69 -11.16 -25.03
N ASN A 139 0.43 -10.98 -24.66
CA ASN A 139 -0.69 -11.80 -25.11
C ASN A 139 -1.49 -11.05 -26.18
N VAL A 140 -1.42 -11.53 -27.43
CA VAL A 140 -2.00 -10.85 -28.60
C VAL A 140 -3.51 -11.00 -28.67
N GLU A 141 -4.07 -12.12 -28.21
CA GLU A 141 -5.51 -12.42 -28.34
C GLU A 141 -6.30 -11.93 -27.13
N ASP A 142 -5.82 -12.26 -25.92
CA ASP A 142 -6.56 -12.06 -24.66
C ASP A 142 -5.89 -11.07 -23.70
N GLY A 143 -4.76 -10.46 -24.09
CA GLY A 143 -3.94 -9.64 -23.20
C GLY A 143 -4.67 -8.43 -22.61
N GLY A 144 -5.56 -7.80 -23.38
CA GLY A 144 -6.41 -6.70 -22.93
C GLY A 144 -7.33 -7.09 -21.78
N ARG A 145 -8.09 -8.18 -21.97
CA ARG A 145 -9.04 -8.69 -20.96
C ARG A 145 -8.35 -9.13 -19.69
N VAL A 146 -7.27 -9.91 -19.82
CA VAL A 146 -6.49 -10.41 -18.67
C VAL A 146 -5.84 -9.27 -17.90
N ALA A 147 -5.35 -8.23 -18.58
CA ALA A 147 -4.77 -7.06 -17.93
C ALA A 147 -5.80 -6.31 -17.10
N ILE A 148 -7.01 -6.07 -17.64
CA ILE A 148 -8.10 -5.40 -16.92
C ILE A 148 -8.48 -6.18 -15.66
N GLN A 149 -8.70 -7.49 -15.77
CA GLN A 149 -9.01 -8.34 -14.61
C GLN A 149 -7.90 -8.30 -13.55
N THR A 150 -6.65 -8.26 -13.98
CA THR A 150 -5.49 -8.17 -13.06
C THR A 150 -5.46 -6.81 -12.34
N PHE A 151 -5.77 -5.72 -13.05
CA PHE A 151 -5.90 -4.39 -12.46
C PHE A 151 -7.06 -4.32 -11.46
N GLU A 152 -8.22 -4.85 -11.81
CA GLU A 152 -9.39 -4.89 -10.92
C GLU A 152 -9.09 -5.68 -9.65
N ALA A 153 -8.44 -6.84 -9.75
CA ALA A 153 -8.03 -7.62 -8.59
C ALA A 153 -7.04 -6.86 -7.69
N GLY A 154 -6.09 -6.13 -8.27
CA GLY A 154 -5.15 -5.28 -7.53
C GLY A 154 -5.82 -4.11 -6.82
N MET A 155 -6.82 -3.50 -7.47
CA MET A 155 -7.66 -2.47 -6.87
C MET A 155 -8.48 -3.03 -5.72
N GLU A 156 -9.17 -4.17 -5.89
CA GLU A 156 -9.96 -4.79 -4.83
C GLU A 156 -9.09 -5.14 -3.62
N ALA A 157 -7.90 -5.70 -3.83
CA ALA A 157 -6.95 -5.99 -2.76
C ALA A 157 -6.53 -4.72 -2.01
N SER A 158 -6.29 -3.62 -2.73
CA SER A 158 -5.93 -2.32 -2.15
C SER A 158 -7.10 -1.70 -1.38
N PHE A 159 -8.31 -1.72 -1.96
CA PHE A 159 -9.52 -1.25 -1.29
C PHE A 159 -9.85 -2.06 -0.05
N ARG A 160 -9.68 -3.38 -0.07
CA ARG A 160 -9.86 -4.22 1.12
C ARG A 160 -8.95 -3.79 2.26
N ARG A 161 -7.70 -3.40 1.97
CA ARG A 161 -6.77 -2.88 2.98
C ARG A 161 -7.22 -1.54 3.53
N ILE A 162 -7.75 -0.65 2.69
CA ILE A 162 -8.34 0.63 3.12
C ILE A 162 -9.62 0.38 3.95
N ASN A 163 -10.46 -0.57 3.56
CA ASN A 163 -11.67 -0.93 4.29
C ASN A 163 -11.36 -1.56 5.66
N LEU A 164 -10.29 -2.35 5.79
CA LEU A 164 -9.79 -2.79 7.10
C LEU A 164 -9.41 -1.59 8.00
N GLN A 165 -8.93 -0.49 7.42
CA GLN A 165 -8.73 0.76 8.17
C GLN A 165 -10.06 1.45 8.51
N GLN A 166 -11.11 1.34 7.68
CA GLN A 166 -12.44 1.84 8.03
C GLN A 166 -13.08 1.06 9.20
N ASN A 167 -12.83 -0.25 9.29
CA ASN A 167 -13.20 -1.06 10.46
C ASN A 167 -12.48 -0.64 11.75
N ALA A 168 -11.51 0.27 11.70
CA ALA A 168 -10.85 0.79 12.89
C ALA A 168 -11.82 1.52 13.83
N ARG A 169 -12.95 2.07 13.33
CA ARG A 169 -13.98 2.70 14.17
C ARG A 169 -14.62 1.71 15.13
N GLU A 170 -15.05 0.56 14.63
CA GLU A 170 -15.66 -0.49 15.46
C GLU A 170 -14.65 -1.04 16.48
N LEU A 171 -13.40 -1.20 16.05
CA LEU A 171 -12.32 -1.63 16.94
C LEU A 171 -12.07 -0.59 18.05
N PHE A 172 -11.98 0.68 17.69
CA PHE A 172 -11.79 1.79 18.63
C PHE A 172 -12.91 1.81 19.68
N GLU A 173 -14.17 1.84 19.26
CA GLU A 173 -15.31 1.93 20.18
C GLU A 173 -15.40 0.73 21.14
N ARG A 174 -15.02 -0.47 20.67
CA ARG A 174 -15.00 -1.68 21.51
C ARG A 174 -13.89 -1.65 22.57
N VAL A 175 -12.72 -1.10 22.23
CA VAL A 175 -11.52 -1.21 23.07
C VAL A 175 -11.34 0.02 23.95
N ILE A 176 -11.82 1.21 23.57
CA ILE A 176 -11.57 2.43 24.33
C ILE A 176 -12.15 2.41 25.75
N ALA A 177 -13.23 1.63 25.96
CA ALA A 177 -13.85 1.45 27.27
C ALA A 177 -13.05 0.54 28.23
N THR A 178 -12.07 -0.23 27.74
CA THR A 178 -11.27 -1.15 28.58
C THR A 178 -10.08 -0.48 29.26
N PHE A 179 -9.67 0.70 28.80
CA PHE A 179 -8.50 1.41 29.30
C PHE A 179 -8.86 2.42 30.40
N SER A 180 -7.92 2.65 31.31
CA SER A 180 -8.02 3.79 32.24
C SER A 180 -7.91 5.12 31.48
N PRO A 181 -8.43 6.24 32.02
CA PRO A 181 -8.33 7.55 31.37
C PRO A 181 -6.89 7.97 31.05
N GLU A 182 -5.91 7.58 31.86
CA GLU A 182 -4.51 7.95 31.60
C GLU A 182 -3.93 7.17 30.41
N GLU A 183 -4.25 5.88 30.28
CA GLU A 183 -3.78 5.01 29.19
C GLU A 183 -4.53 5.24 27.88
N ALA A 184 -5.81 5.65 27.97
CA ALA A 184 -6.65 5.91 26.81
C ALA A 184 -6.26 7.20 26.07
N LYS A 185 -5.59 8.14 26.73
CA LYS A 185 -5.27 9.46 26.19
C LYS A 185 -4.54 9.44 24.83
N PRO A 186 -3.42 8.69 24.65
CA PRO A 186 -2.77 8.60 23.34
C PRO A 186 -3.65 7.96 22.26
N ILE A 187 -4.56 7.06 22.64
CA ILE A 187 -5.49 6.41 21.70
C ILE A 187 -6.54 7.42 21.23
N TRP A 188 -7.09 8.22 22.13
CA TRP A 188 -7.99 9.34 21.79
C TRP A 188 -7.32 10.35 20.87
N ASP A 189 -6.08 10.73 21.15
CA ASP A 189 -5.34 11.69 20.33
C ASP A 189 -5.14 11.14 18.90
N CYS A 190 -4.71 9.88 18.75
CA CYS A 190 -4.55 9.22 17.45
C CYS A 190 -5.90 9.06 16.69
N TRP A 191 -6.97 8.76 17.42
CA TRP A 191 -8.31 8.64 16.84
C TRP A 191 -8.83 9.99 16.34
N SER A 192 -8.69 11.05 17.14
CA SER A 192 -9.08 12.41 16.75
C SER A 192 -8.31 12.90 15.52
N GLU A 193 -6.99 12.64 15.43
CA GLU A 193 -6.21 12.97 14.24
C GLU A 193 -6.76 12.31 12.97
N SER A 194 -7.18 11.04 13.07
CA SER A 194 -7.79 10.32 11.96
C SER A 194 -9.16 10.91 11.57
N LEU A 195 -9.96 11.32 12.54
CA LEU A 195 -11.27 11.95 12.30
C LEU A 195 -11.14 13.33 11.65
N TYR A 196 -10.15 14.13 12.07
CA TYR A 196 -9.90 15.44 11.49
C TYR A 196 -9.52 15.38 10.00
N GLU A 197 -8.86 14.30 9.58
CA GLU A 197 -8.42 14.12 8.20
C GLU A 197 -9.51 13.51 7.30
N TYR A 198 -10.36 12.61 7.82
CA TYR A 198 -11.23 11.77 6.99
C TYR A 198 -12.73 11.77 7.33
N ASP A 199 -13.15 12.27 8.50
CA ASP A 199 -14.56 12.21 8.94
C ASP A 199 -15.27 13.58 8.85
N THR A 200 -16.57 13.57 9.13
CA THR A 200 -17.47 14.73 9.14
C THR A 200 -17.28 15.59 10.38
N LEU A 201 -17.63 16.88 10.26
CA LEU A 201 -17.58 17.82 11.39
C LEU A 201 -18.46 17.36 12.56
N GLU A 202 -19.60 16.74 12.29
CA GLU A 202 -20.49 16.22 13.32
C GLU A 202 -19.81 15.11 14.16
N ALA A 203 -19.20 14.12 13.50
CA ALA A 203 -18.47 13.04 14.18
C ALA A 203 -17.29 13.59 15.00
N VAL A 204 -16.59 14.59 14.46
CA VAL A 204 -15.53 15.30 15.16
C VAL A 204 -16.04 15.97 16.44
N LEU A 205 -17.13 16.74 16.37
CA LEU A 205 -17.67 17.46 17.53
C LEU A 205 -18.21 16.50 18.60
N GLN A 206 -18.85 15.40 18.20
CA GLN A 206 -19.31 14.36 19.14
C GLN A 206 -18.13 13.73 19.89
N THR A 207 -17.04 13.44 19.17
CA THR A 207 -15.81 12.89 19.75
C THR A 207 -15.17 13.90 20.70
N GLU A 208 -15.06 15.17 20.30
CA GLU A 208 -14.53 16.22 21.16
C GLU A 208 -15.37 16.43 22.42
N SER A 209 -16.69 16.30 22.35
CA SER A 209 -17.56 16.34 23.53
C SER A 209 -17.20 15.23 24.53
N ARG A 210 -17.06 13.98 24.05
CA ARG A 210 -16.64 12.83 24.88
C ARG A 210 -15.27 13.08 25.52
N ILE A 211 -14.31 13.60 24.76
CA ILE A 211 -12.97 13.93 25.29
C ILE A 211 -13.06 15.07 26.32
N ALA A 212 -14.00 16.02 26.20
CA ALA A 212 -14.18 17.10 27.18
C ALA A 212 -14.69 16.59 28.52
N GLU A 213 -15.58 15.59 28.50
CA GLU A 213 -16.09 14.93 29.71
C GLU A 213 -14.98 14.12 30.41
N ILE A 214 -14.16 13.40 29.66
CA ILE A 214 -13.10 12.54 30.22
C ILE A 214 -11.89 13.38 30.69
N TYR A 215 -11.55 14.45 29.97
CA TYR A 215 -10.42 15.33 30.27
C TYR A 215 -10.85 16.80 30.40
N PRO A 216 -11.47 17.19 31.53
CA PRO A 216 -11.96 18.57 31.73
C PRO A 216 -10.86 19.63 31.73
N ASN A 217 -9.63 19.24 32.08
CA ASN A 217 -8.48 20.14 32.16
C ASN A 217 -7.86 20.45 30.78
N ASP A 218 -8.28 19.77 29.71
CA ASP A 218 -7.70 19.93 28.38
C ASP A 218 -8.44 21.06 27.62
N PRO A 219 -7.77 22.19 27.31
CA PRO A 219 -8.46 23.37 26.81
C PRO A 219 -9.02 23.15 25.38
N PRO A 220 -10.24 23.64 25.07
CA PRO A 220 -10.83 23.51 23.73
C PRO A 220 -9.95 24.07 22.61
N LEU A 221 -9.21 25.15 22.90
CA LEU A 221 -8.32 25.80 21.93
C LEU A 221 -7.19 24.87 21.44
N LYS A 222 -6.70 23.96 22.29
CA LYS A 222 -5.68 22.98 21.91
C LYS A 222 -6.22 21.98 20.88
N ARG A 223 -7.50 21.60 20.98
CA ARG A 223 -8.17 20.70 20.03
C ARG A 223 -8.45 21.40 18.71
N PHE A 224 -8.86 22.68 18.78
CA PHE A 224 -9.01 23.53 17.63
C PHE A 224 -7.71 23.67 16.84
N GLY A 225 -6.58 23.91 17.51
CA GLY A 225 -5.25 23.95 16.85
C GLY A 225 -4.94 22.63 16.14
N ARG A 226 -5.08 21.50 16.84
CA ARG A 226 -4.84 20.15 16.30
C ARG A 226 -5.67 19.83 15.05
N ARG A 227 -6.93 20.28 14.99
CA ARG A 227 -7.80 20.09 13.81
C ARG A 227 -7.22 20.67 12.53
N HIS A 228 -6.45 21.75 12.65
CA HIS A 228 -5.90 22.48 11.49
C HIS A 228 -4.46 22.08 11.20
N VAL A 229 -3.92 21.08 11.91
CA VAL A 229 -2.61 20.51 11.59
C VAL A 229 -2.76 19.60 10.38
N TYR A 230 -2.01 19.89 9.32
CA TYR A 230 -1.96 19.03 8.15
C TYR A 230 -0.51 18.68 7.81
N ARG A 231 -0.20 17.38 7.73
CA ARG A 231 1.14 16.85 7.42
C ARG A 231 2.27 17.46 8.28
N GLY A 232 1.97 17.80 9.54
CA GLY A 232 2.93 18.39 10.48
C GLY A 232 3.11 19.90 10.36
N THR A 233 2.37 20.57 9.47
CA THR A 233 2.29 22.03 9.40
C THR A 233 1.17 22.51 10.32
N ASP A 234 1.51 23.38 11.28
CA ASP A 234 0.56 23.98 12.23
C ASP A 234 0.60 25.51 12.13
N PRO A 235 -0.15 26.11 11.17
CA PRO A 235 -0.10 27.54 10.94
C PRO A 235 -0.68 28.33 12.13
N ILE A 236 -1.60 27.76 12.89
CA ILE A 236 -2.23 28.40 14.05
C ILE A 236 -1.22 28.49 15.20
N ALA A 237 -0.49 27.42 15.47
CA ALA A 237 0.59 27.46 16.46
C ALA A 237 1.70 28.42 16.04
N ASP A 238 2.10 28.38 14.78
CA ASP A 238 3.23 29.17 14.29
C ASP A 238 2.90 30.68 14.25
N HIS A 239 1.67 31.09 13.90
CA HIS A 239 1.33 32.50 13.72
C HIS A 239 0.48 33.11 14.84
N ASP A 240 -0.49 32.38 15.39
CA ASP A 240 -1.50 32.94 16.30
C ASP A 240 -1.17 32.67 17.78
N LEU A 241 -0.54 31.53 18.07
CA LEU A 241 -0.13 31.16 19.44
C LEU A 241 1.31 31.56 19.78
N GLY A 242 2.03 32.18 18.84
CA GLY A 242 3.36 32.76 19.07
C GLY A 242 4.51 31.75 19.21
N PHE A 243 4.34 30.49 18.81
CA PHE A 243 5.41 29.48 18.93
C PHE A 243 6.61 29.72 18.00
N THR A 244 6.45 30.52 16.94
CA THR A 244 7.56 31.02 16.12
C THR A 244 8.54 31.89 16.92
N HIS A 245 8.02 32.77 17.79
CA HIS A 245 8.85 33.61 18.67
C HIS A 245 9.60 32.77 19.71
N VAL A 246 8.96 31.73 20.27
CA VAL A 246 9.58 30.82 21.23
C VAL A 246 10.67 29.95 20.58
N LYS A 247 10.43 29.41 19.38
CA LYS A 247 11.45 28.66 18.61
C LYS A 247 12.64 29.53 18.22
N ALA A 248 12.40 30.77 17.78
CA ALA A 248 13.46 31.73 17.45
C ALA A 248 14.28 32.14 18.68
N GLN A 249 13.63 32.35 19.82
CA GLN A 249 14.29 32.72 21.08
C GLN A 249 15.10 31.54 21.67
N ALA A 250 14.58 30.31 21.59
CA ALA A 250 15.30 29.10 22.00
C ALA A 250 16.51 28.77 21.09
N ALA A 251 16.42 29.05 19.79
CA ALA A 251 17.56 28.94 18.87
C ALA A 251 18.65 29.97 19.18
N ASN A 252 18.26 31.21 19.51
CA ASN A 252 19.21 32.27 19.91
C ASN A 252 19.87 31.99 21.26
N CYS A 253 19.17 31.41 22.24
CA CYS A 253 19.78 31.02 23.51
C CYS A 253 20.80 29.89 23.37
N LYS A 254 20.60 28.95 22.43
CA LYS A 254 21.59 27.90 22.13
C LYS A 254 22.84 28.44 21.42
N ALA A 255 22.67 29.42 20.53
CA ALA A 255 23.77 30.06 19.82
C ALA A 255 24.65 30.95 20.72
N PHE A 256 24.19 31.30 21.92
CA PHE A 256 24.94 32.08 22.92
C PHE A 256 25.62 31.21 23.98
N SER A 257 25.40 29.89 23.95
CA SER A 257 25.95 28.91 24.90
C SER A 257 27.00 27.97 24.29
N GLU A 258 27.40 28.20 23.04
CA GLU A 258 28.55 27.60 22.36
C GLU A 258 29.64 28.67 22.19
#